data_AF-A0A4U0R741-F1
#
_entry.id   AF-A0A4U0R741-F1
#
_cell.length_a   1.000
_cell.length_b   1.000
_cell.length_c   1.000
_cell.angle_alpha   90.00
_cell.angle_beta   90.00
_cell.angle_gamma   90.00
#
_symmetry.space_group_name_H-M   'P 1'
#
loop_
_entity.id
_entity.type
_entity.pdbx_description
1 polymer ?
#
loop_
_entity_poly.entity_id
_entity_poly.type
_entity_poly.pdbx_seq_one_letter_code
_entity_poly.pdbx_strand_id
1 'polypeptide(L)'
;MSIDLENMSLKELRDLHKTVGRQIDGYETKQKDKAKAAVQQAAEEHGYSLKELLGASKSVKSSVAAKYANPDDTSATWTGRGRQPLWVKGHLDAGGNLDDLLIK
;
A
#
# COMPACT_ATOMS: atom_id res chain seq x y z
N MET A 1 15.39 19.10 36.59
CA MET A 1 14.19 19.52 37.36
C MET A 1 13.71 18.31 38.13
N SER A 2 13.75 18.36 39.46
CA SER A 2 13.18 17.32 40.32
C SER A 2 11.76 17.73 40.68
N ILE A 3 10.81 16.81 40.53
CA ILE A 3 9.41 17.03 40.92
C ILE A 3 9.31 16.70 42.42
N ASP A 4 8.85 17.66 43.22
CA ASP A 4 8.65 17.50 44.67
C ASP A 4 7.33 16.76 44.92
N LEU A 5 7.42 15.47 45.24
CA LEU A 5 6.25 14.59 45.41
C LEU A 5 5.69 14.61 46.83
N GLU A 6 6.49 15.03 47.82
CA GLU A 6 6.15 14.94 49.24
C GLU A 6 5.16 16.03 49.69
N ASN A 7 5.18 17.21 49.07
CA ASN A 7 4.25 18.29 49.37
C ASN A 7 3.00 18.34 48.46
N MET A 8 2.86 17.40 47.51
CA MET A 8 1.69 17.35 46.63
C MET A 8 0.47 16.77 47.33
N SER A 9 -0.72 17.32 47.04
CA SER A 9 -1.96 16.73 47.52
C SER A 9 -2.23 15.38 46.85
N LEU A 10 -3.03 14.52 47.51
CA LEU A 10 -3.47 13.23 46.97
C LEU A 10 -4.14 13.35 45.58
N LYS A 11 -4.83 14.47 45.32
CA LYS A 11 -5.43 14.74 44.03
C LYS A 11 -4.36 14.98 42.96
N GLU A 12 -3.37 15.81 43.26
CA GLU A 12 -2.29 16.13 42.33
C GLU A 12 -1.40 14.93 42.03
N LEU A 13 -1.13 14.08 43.02
CA LEU A 13 -0.42 12.81 42.82
C LEU A 13 -1.17 11.87 41.86
N ARG A 14 -2.51 11.80 41.96
CA ARG A 14 -3.34 11.00 41.04
C ARG A 14 -3.38 11.57 39.63
N ASP A 15 -3.50 12.89 39.49
CA ASP A 15 -3.46 13.57 38.20
C ASP A 15 -2.08 13.39 37.53
N LEU A 16 -0.99 13.48 38.30
CA LEU A 16 0.37 13.22 37.81
C LEU A 16 0.52 11.77 37.34
N HIS A 17 0.07 10.79 38.14
CA HIS A 17 0.11 9.38 37.77
C HIS A 17 -0.64 9.10 36.45
N LYS A 18 -1.82 9.70 36.27
CA LYS A 18 -2.60 9.57 35.03
C LYS A 18 -1.87 10.18 33.83
N THR A 19 -1.21 11.31 34.04
CA THR A 19 -0.44 12.02 33.01
C THR A 19 0.80 11.21 32.60
N VAL A 20 1.53 10.69 33.59
CA VAL A 20 2.69 9.80 33.37
C VAL A 20 2.26 8.53 32.66
N GLY A 21 1.15 7.89 33.06
CA GLY A 21 0.60 6.72 32.37
C GLY A 21 0.35 6.98 30.88
N ARG A 22 -0.34 8.08 30.55
CA ARG A 22 -0.54 8.49 29.14
C ARG A 22 0.76 8.75 28.39
N GLN A 23 1.75 9.34 29.05
CA GLN A 23 3.05 9.59 28.43
C GLN A 23 3.80 8.29 28.15
N ILE A 24 3.76 7.33 29.07
CA ILE A 24 4.38 6.01 28.92
C ILE A 24 3.71 5.24 27.77
N ASP A 25 2.37 5.20 27.73
CA ASP A 25 1.62 4.51 26.68
C ASP A 25 1.96 5.06 25.28
N GLY A 26 2.16 6.38 25.18
CA GLY A 26 2.53 7.05 23.93
C GLY A 26 4.04 7.09 23.65
N TYR A 27 4.89 6.67 24.60
CA TYR A 27 6.35 6.85 24.51
C TYR A 27 6.94 5.97 23.41
N GLU A 28 6.55 4.69 23.37
CA GLU A 28 7.04 3.76 22.35
C GLU A 28 6.60 4.18 20.94
N THR A 29 5.36 4.64 20.77
CA THR A 29 4.87 5.15 19.48
C THR A 29 5.65 6.38 19.04
N LYS A 30 5.85 7.35 19.93
CA LYS A 30 6.67 8.53 19.65
C LYS A 30 8.11 8.17 19.30
N GLN A 31 8.70 7.20 20.00
CA GLN A 31 10.07 6.75 19.68
C GLN A 31 10.14 6.04 18.33
N LYS A 32 9.16 5.21 18.01
CA LYS A 32 9.07 4.56 16.69
C LYS A 32 8.91 5.59 15.58
N ASP A 33 8.07 6.60 15.76
CA ASP A 33 7.88 7.64 14.74
C ASP A 33 9.10 8.55 14.61
N LYS A 34 9.79 8.85 15.71
CA LYS A 34 11.08 9.55 15.67
C LYS A 34 12.16 8.73 14.94
N ALA A 35 12.20 7.43 15.18
CA ALA A 35 13.11 6.53 14.46
C ALA A 35 12.79 6.49 12.96
N LYS A 36 11.51 6.39 12.57
CA LYS A 36 11.10 6.44 11.16
C LYS A 36 11.48 7.77 10.51
N ALA A 37 11.25 8.90 11.19
CA ALA A 37 11.60 10.22 10.67
C ALA A 37 13.12 10.36 10.46
N ALA A 38 13.93 9.84 11.40
CA ALA A 38 15.39 9.84 11.25
C ALA A 38 15.85 8.99 10.07
N VAL A 39 15.27 7.79 9.88
CA VAL A 39 15.59 6.94 8.72
C VAL A 39 15.14 7.59 7.42
N GLN A 40 13.98 8.25 7.40
CA GLN A 40 13.51 8.96 6.22
C GLN A 40 14.44 10.13 5.87
N GLN A 41 14.81 10.96 6.85
CA GLN A 41 15.72 12.08 6.62
C GLN A 41 17.09 11.60 6.13
N ALA A 42 17.65 10.54 6.73
CA ALA A 42 18.89 9.94 6.26
C ALA A 42 18.77 9.40 4.82
N ALA A 43 17.62 8.82 4.46
CA ALA A 43 17.36 8.38 3.09
C ALA A 43 17.35 9.57 2.12
N GLU A 44 16.64 10.64 2.47
CA GLU A 44 16.52 11.88 1.68
C GLU A 44 17.89 12.56 1.48
N GLU A 45 18.75 12.59 2.50
CA GLU A 45 20.13 13.11 2.41
C GLU A 45 20.97 12.37 1.37
N HIS A 46 20.71 11.07 1.18
CA HIS A 46 21.38 10.25 0.18
C HIS A 46 20.62 10.15 -1.14
N GLY A 47 19.51 10.88 -1.30
CA GLY A 47 18.71 10.90 -2.52
C GLY A 47 17.85 9.67 -2.75
N TYR A 48 17.57 8.89 -1.70
CA TYR A 48 16.72 7.70 -1.74
C TYR A 48 15.41 7.95 -0.99
N SER A 49 14.29 7.37 -1.45
CA SER A 49 13.09 7.33 -0.62
C SER A 49 13.12 6.13 0.34
N LEU A 50 12.50 6.27 1.51
CA LEU A 50 12.34 5.17 2.48
C LEU A 50 11.67 3.93 1.84
N LYS A 51 10.82 4.14 0.84
CA LYS A 51 10.10 3.07 0.12
C LYS A 51 11.03 2.27 -0.80
N GLU A 52 12.05 2.90 -1.37
CA GLU A 52 13.07 2.25 -2.19
C GLU A 52 14.05 1.46 -1.33
N LEU A 53 14.46 2.01 -0.18
CA LEU A 53 15.35 1.32 0.77
C LEU A 53 14.71 0.09 1.43
N LEU A 54 13.41 0.14 1.71
CA LEU A 54 12.67 -0.97 2.31
C LEU A 54 12.29 -2.08 1.30
N GLY A 55 12.77 -1.98 0.05
CA GLY A 55 12.49 -2.99 -0.97
C GLY A 55 11.00 -3.12 -1.32
N ALA A 56 10.19 -2.12 -0.97
CA ALA A 56 8.77 -2.06 -1.30
C ALA A 56 8.55 -1.56 -2.74
N SER A 57 9.44 -1.92 -3.66
CA SER A 57 9.05 -2.05 -5.05
C SER A 57 8.11 -3.24 -5.11
N LYS A 58 6.80 -3.01 -4.98
CA LYS A 58 5.85 -3.87 -5.68
C LYS A 58 6.33 -3.85 -7.13
N SER A 59 7.03 -4.90 -7.54
CA SER A 59 7.25 -5.22 -8.94
C SER A 59 5.85 -5.18 -9.55
N VAL A 60 5.54 -4.07 -10.21
CA VAL A 60 4.31 -3.90 -10.97
C VAL A 60 4.39 -5.01 -11.99
N LYS A 61 3.65 -6.09 -11.78
CA LYS A 61 3.45 -7.11 -12.81
C LYS A 61 2.87 -6.33 -13.98
N SER A 62 3.70 -6.07 -14.99
CA SER A 62 3.30 -5.39 -16.20
C SER A 62 2.10 -6.13 -16.73
N SER A 63 0.92 -5.50 -16.65
CA SER A 63 -0.29 -6.07 -17.23
C SER A 63 0.00 -6.28 -18.70
N VAL A 64 0.05 -7.53 -19.14
CA VAL A 64 0.24 -7.85 -20.56
C VAL A 64 -0.89 -7.17 -21.32
N ALA A 65 -0.55 -6.42 -22.37
CA ALA A 65 -1.53 -5.72 -23.20
C ALA A 65 -2.59 -6.71 -23.71
N ALA A 66 -3.85 -6.26 -23.78
CA ALA A 66 -4.89 -7.06 -24.38
C ALA A 66 -4.58 -7.31 -25.86
N LYS A 67 -4.77 -8.55 -26.32
CA LYS A 67 -4.48 -8.97 -27.70
C LYS A 67 -5.76 -9.07 -28.54
N TYR A 68 -6.90 -9.33 -27.90
CA TYR A 68 -8.19 -9.51 -28.54
C TYR A 68 -9.24 -8.58 -27.93
N ALA A 69 -10.15 -8.06 -28.76
CA ALA A 69 -11.31 -7.27 -28.34
C ALA A 69 -12.60 -7.89 -28.88
N ASN A 70 -13.68 -7.74 -28.12
CA ASN A 70 -14.99 -8.19 -28.55
C ASN A 70 -15.58 -7.22 -29.60
N PRO A 71 -16.04 -7.69 -30.78
CA PRO A 71 -16.68 -6.85 -31.78
C PRO A 71 -17.99 -6.23 -31.30
N ASP A 72 -18.70 -6.91 -30.39
CA ASP A 72 -19.97 -6.42 -29.83
C ASP A 72 -19.77 -5.44 -28.66
N ASP A 73 -18.61 -5.49 -28.00
CA ASP A 73 -18.28 -4.65 -26.84
C ASP A 73 -16.77 -4.35 -26.77
N THR A 74 -16.39 -3.19 -27.28
CA THR A 74 -14.98 -2.73 -27.31
C THR A 74 -14.32 -2.59 -25.92
N SER A 75 -15.10 -2.57 -24.83
CA SER A 75 -14.56 -2.55 -23.47
C SER A 75 -14.11 -3.93 -22.98
N ALA A 76 -14.67 -5.01 -23.55
CA ALA A 76 -14.32 -6.37 -23.23
C ALA A 76 -13.11 -6.83 -24.03
N THR A 77 -11.94 -6.87 -23.37
CA THR A 77 -10.68 -7.25 -23.98
C THR A 77 -10.05 -8.45 -23.30
N TRP A 78 -9.25 -9.21 -24.06
CA TRP A 78 -8.59 -10.42 -23.57
C TRP A 78 -7.13 -10.46 -24.02
N THR A 79 -6.23 -10.79 -23.09
CA THR A 79 -4.78 -10.84 -23.34
C THR A 79 -4.33 -12.09 -24.11
N GLY A 80 -5.26 -13.01 -24.39
CA GLY A 80 -4.93 -14.33 -24.93
C GLY A 80 -4.31 -15.29 -23.91
N ARG A 81 -4.21 -14.87 -22.64
CA ARG A 81 -3.72 -15.69 -21.52
C ARG A 81 -4.86 -15.96 -20.53
N GLY A 82 -4.89 -17.16 -19.97
CA GLY A 82 -5.87 -17.55 -18.96
C GLY A 82 -7.22 -18.01 -19.55
N ARG A 83 -8.28 -17.98 -18.75
CA ARG A 83 -9.60 -18.47 -19.14
C ARG A 83 -10.16 -17.67 -20.32
N GLN A 84 -10.54 -18.40 -21.37
CA GLN A 84 -11.15 -17.81 -22.56
C GLN A 84 -12.53 -17.20 -22.22
N PRO A 85 -12.77 -15.92 -22.58
CA PRO A 85 -14.07 -15.29 -22.42
C PRO A 85 -15.17 -15.94 -23.25
N LEU A 86 -16.41 -15.79 -22.81
CA LEU A 86 -17.58 -16.37 -23.47
C LEU A 86 -17.77 -15.83 -24.90
N TRP A 87 -17.49 -14.56 -25.14
CA TRP A 87 -17.60 -13.93 -26.47
C TRP A 87 -16.60 -14.51 -27.47
N VAL A 88 -15.36 -14.79 -27.04
CA VAL A 88 -14.36 -15.47 -27.90
C VAL A 88 -14.85 -16.87 -28.24
N LYS A 89 -15.37 -17.61 -27.24
CA LYS A 89 -15.91 -18.95 -27.47
C LYS A 89 -17.11 -18.92 -28.42
N GLY A 90 -18.04 -17.97 -28.25
CA GLY A 90 -19.19 -17.79 -29.11
C GLY A 90 -18.80 -17.45 -30.55
N HIS A 91 -17.79 -16.60 -30.73
CA HIS A 91 -17.27 -16.27 -32.06
C HIS A 91 -16.63 -17.49 -32.76
N LEU A 92 -15.87 -18.31 -32.02
CA LEU A 92 -15.32 -19.56 -32.56
C LEU A 92 -16.42 -20.59 -32.89
N ASP A 93 -17.46 -20.68 -32.07
CA ASP A 93 -18.60 -21.60 -32.27
C ASP A 93 -19.44 -21.20 -33.50
N ALA A 94 -19.54 -19.90 -33.77
CA ALA A 94 -20.16 -19.35 -34.97
C ALA A 94 -19.33 -19.57 -36.26
N GLY A 95 -18.18 -20.25 -36.18
CA GLY A 95 -17.28 -20.53 -37.30
C GLY A 95 -16.30 -19.40 -37.61
N GLY A 96 -16.22 -18.38 -36.75
CA GLY A 96 -15.24 -17.31 -36.84
C GLY A 96 -13.85 -17.72 -36.32
N ASN A 97 -12.82 -16.96 -36.70
CA ASN A 97 -11.45 -17.24 -36.30
C ASN A 97 -11.02 -16.28 -35.19
N LEU A 98 -10.12 -16.74 -34.30
CA LEU A 98 -9.56 -15.90 -33.25
C LEU A 98 -8.83 -14.66 -33.81
N ASP A 99 -8.34 -14.75 -35.05
CA ASP A 99 -7.66 -13.66 -35.74
C ASP A 99 -8.55 -12.43 -36.05
N ASP A 100 -9.85 -12.65 -36.21
CA ASP A 100 -10.82 -11.57 -36.47
C ASP A 100 -10.98 -10.67 -35.24
N LEU A 101 -10.73 -11.23 -34.06
CA LEU A 101 -10.86 -10.56 -32.78
C LEU A 101 -9.57 -9.81 -32.38
N LEU A 102 -8.50 -9.85 -33.18
CA LEU A 102 -7.24 -9.16 -32.84
C LEU A 102 -7.43 -7.64 -32.82
N ILE A 103 -6.90 -7.03 -31.75
CA ILE A 103 -6.69 -5.59 -31.71
C ILE A 103 -5.49 -5.28 -32.62
N LYS A 104 -5.70 -4.48 -33.67
CA LYS A 104 -4.65 -3.99 -34.57
C LYS A 104 -4.08 -2.65 -34.10
#